data_AF-A0A2R6WIJ5-F1
#
_entry.id   AF-A0A2R6WIJ5-F1
#
_cell.length_a   1.000
_cell.length_b   1.000
_cell.length_c   1.000
_cell.angle_alpha   90.00
_cell.angle_beta   90.00
_cell.angle_gamma   90.00
#
_symmetry.space_group_name_H-M   'P 1'
#
loop_
_entity.id
_entity.type
_entity.pdbx_description
1 polymer ?
#
loop_
_entity_poly.entity_id
_entity_poly.type
_entity_poly.pdbx_seq_one_letter_code
_entity_poly.pdbx_strand_id
1 'polypeptide(L)'
;MAANSLSVSRAFTGLIRRAGAQSQLAAASRARGGAGLPVGTVPAPTAELDESEELIWDDGSPCPEPCLDSVAPMVGKYEGLAMLSAGLGFFAFVGFLAKWNDKASTIPWTPREYPYDNLRVELGGEP
;
A
#
# COMPACT_ATOMS: atom_id res chain seq x y z
N MET A 1 -33.15 -15.59 -35.11
CA MET A 1 -32.64 -15.66 -33.72
C MET A 1 -31.39 -16.51 -33.71
N ALA A 2 -30.22 -15.91 -33.59
CA ALA A 2 -28.97 -16.66 -33.48
C ALA A 2 -28.00 -15.94 -32.54
N ALA A 3 -27.17 -16.75 -31.89
CA ALA A 3 -26.00 -16.45 -31.07
C ALA A 3 -26.25 -16.15 -29.58
N ASN A 4 -25.79 -17.07 -28.72
CA ASN A 4 -24.57 -16.87 -27.92
C ASN A 4 -24.28 -18.06 -27.00
N SER A 5 -23.60 -19.08 -27.53
CA SER A 5 -22.92 -20.10 -26.72
C SER A 5 -21.46 -19.68 -26.57
N LEU A 6 -21.15 -18.92 -25.52
CA LEU A 6 -19.77 -18.55 -25.18
C LEU A 6 -19.07 -19.74 -24.52
N SER A 7 -18.13 -20.34 -25.25
CA SER A 7 -17.37 -21.53 -24.87
C SER A 7 -16.34 -21.25 -23.76
N VAL A 8 -16.43 -22.03 -22.68
CA VAL A 8 -15.54 -22.07 -21.50
C VAL A 8 -14.06 -22.26 -21.86
N SER A 9 -13.74 -22.84 -23.03
CA SER A 9 -12.36 -23.08 -23.47
C SER A 9 -11.51 -21.82 -23.66
N ARG A 10 -12.13 -20.65 -23.89
CA ARG A 10 -11.37 -19.39 -24.04
C ARG A 10 -10.85 -18.83 -22.72
N ALA A 11 -11.55 -19.10 -21.61
CA ALA A 11 -11.16 -18.61 -20.29
C ALA A 11 -9.92 -19.34 -19.74
N PHE A 12 -9.80 -20.65 -20.02
CA PHE A 12 -8.72 -21.48 -19.49
C PHE A 12 -7.36 -21.20 -20.17
N THR A 13 -7.36 -20.97 -21.48
CA THR A 13 -6.16 -20.59 -22.24
C THR A 13 -5.57 -19.25 -21.80
N GLY A 14 -6.41 -18.32 -21.33
CA GLY A 14 -5.96 -17.03 -20.79
C GLY A 14 -5.22 -17.14 -19.46
N LEU A 15 -5.58 -18.13 -18.62
CA LEU A 15 -5.00 -18.31 -17.29
C LEU A 15 -3.59 -18.93 -17.35
N ILE A 16 -3.37 -19.89 -18.25
CA ILE A 16 -2.06 -20.55 -18.43
C ILE A 16 -1.02 -19.57 -18.99
N ARG A 17 -1.44 -18.64 -19.86
CA ARG A 17 -0.54 -17.61 -20.43
C ARG A 17 -0.06 -16.60 -19.39
N ARG A 18 -0.88 -16.28 -18.38
CA ARG A 18 -0.50 -15.37 -17.28
C ARG A 18 0.50 -16.02 -16.32
N ALA A 19 0.37 -17.31 -16.03
CA ALA A 19 1.30 -18.01 -15.14
C ALA A 19 2.73 -18.12 -15.73
N GLY A 20 2.86 -18.38 -17.02
CA GLY A 20 4.17 -18.52 -17.69
C GLY A 20 4.94 -17.20 -17.88
N ALA A 21 4.25 -16.05 -17.90
CA ALA A 21 4.89 -14.74 -17.99
C ALA A 21 5.51 -14.28 -16.66
N GLN A 22 4.92 -14.69 -15.52
CA GLN A 22 5.41 -14.32 -14.19
C GLN A 22 6.72 -15.04 -13.81
N SER A 23 6.94 -16.26 -14.31
CA SER A 23 8.17 -17.00 -14.01
C SER A 23 9.42 -16.45 -14.71
N GLN A 24 9.26 -15.70 -15.80
CA GLN A 24 10.39 -15.11 -16.55
C GLN A 24 10.94 -13.85 -15.87
N LEU A 25 10.08 -13.01 -15.29
CA LEU A 25 10.47 -11.82 -14.52
C LEU A 25 11.20 -12.17 -13.22
N ALA A 26 10.80 -13.26 -12.55
CA ALA A 26 11.42 -13.71 -11.31
C ALA A 26 12.79 -14.37 -11.49
N ALA A 27 13.13 -14.84 -12.70
CA ALA A 27 14.45 -15.40 -13.00
C ALA A 27 15.48 -14.30 -13.30
N ALA A 28 15.06 -13.20 -13.92
CA ALA A 28 15.93 -12.05 -14.22
C ALA A 28 16.38 -11.30 -12.96
N SER A 29 15.54 -11.24 -11.92
CA SER A 29 15.85 -10.53 -10.68
C SER A 29 16.83 -11.26 -9.74
N ARG A 30 17.05 -12.58 -9.95
CA ARG A 30 17.91 -13.39 -9.06
C ARG A 30 19.40 -13.34 -9.41
N ALA A 31 19.79 -12.77 -10.55
CA ALA A 31 21.17 -12.77 -11.01
C ALA A 31 22.02 -11.57 -10.53
N ARG A 32 21.45 -10.61 -9.79
CA ARG A 32 22.13 -9.36 -9.37
C ARG A 32 22.19 -9.13 -7.86
N GLY A 33 22.09 -10.22 -7.07
CA GLY A 33 22.21 -10.15 -5.63
C GLY A 33 23.66 -10.34 -5.16
N GLY A 34 24.40 -9.24 -4.98
CA GLY A 34 25.60 -9.22 -4.14
C GLY A 34 26.93 -9.10 -4.89
N ALA A 35 27.72 -8.08 -4.52
CA ALA A 35 29.06 -7.75 -4.99
C ALA A 35 29.14 -7.22 -6.43
N GLY A 36 28.61 -6.01 -6.65
CA GLY A 36 28.74 -5.28 -7.91
C GLY A 36 30.21 -5.14 -8.33
N LEU A 37 30.56 -5.74 -9.47
CA LEU A 37 31.70 -5.31 -10.28
C LEU A 37 31.51 -3.82 -10.59
N PRO A 38 32.60 -3.03 -10.80
CA PRO A 38 32.48 -1.63 -11.17
C PRO A 38 31.50 -1.49 -12.33
N VAL A 39 30.39 -0.81 -12.07
CA VAL A 39 29.36 -0.51 -13.07
C VAL A 39 30.08 0.26 -14.18
N GLY A 40 29.95 -0.22 -15.42
CA GLY A 40 30.50 0.48 -16.57
C GLY A 40 29.87 1.85 -16.62
N THR A 41 30.64 2.88 -16.30
CA THR A 41 30.17 4.26 -16.35
C THR A 41 29.74 4.57 -17.78
N VAL A 42 28.54 5.13 -17.92
CA VAL A 42 28.06 5.67 -19.20
C VAL A 42 29.15 6.61 -19.76
N PRO A 43 29.48 6.54 -21.07
CA PRO A 43 30.45 7.45 -21.66
C PRO A 43 30.06 8.89 -21.37
N ALA A 44 31.06 9.73 -21.07
CA ALA A 44 30.85 11.12 -20.74
C ALA A 44 29.99 11.83 -21.82
N PRO A 45 29.09 12.74 -21.43
CA PRO A 45 28.24 13.46 -22.37
C PRO A 45 29.10 14.16 -23.43
N THR A 46 28.82 13.87 -24.70
CA THR A 46 29.51 14.51 -25.84
C THR A 46 28.98 15.91 -26.14
N ALA A 47 27.87 16.29 -25.51
CA ALA A 47 27.19 17.58 -25.65
C ALA A 47 26.79 18.11 -24.27
N GLU A 48 26.51 19.41 -24.19
CA GLU A 48 26.00 20.05 -22.98
C GLU A 48 24.68 19.40 -22.57
N LEU A 49 24.58 19.03 -21.29
CA LEU A 49 23.38 18.46 -20.71
C LEU A 49 22.32 19.55 -20.58
N ASP A 50 21.06 19.22 -20.88
CA ASP A 50 19.94 20.12 -20.65
C ASP A 50 19.77 20.36 -19.14
N GLU A 51 19.28 21.54 -18.76
CA GLU A 51 19.02 21.86 -17.35
C GLU A 51 18.04 20.87 -16.69
N SER A 52 17.20 20.18 -17.47
CA SER A 52 16.26 19.19 -16.96
C SER A 52 16.90 17.82 -16.67
N GLU A 53 18.09 17.54 -17.22
CA GLU A 53 18.78 16.25 -17.04
C GLU A 53 19.27 16.08 -15.60
N GLU A 54 19.43 17.16 -14.82
CA GLU A 54 19.79 17.09 -13.41
C GLU A 54 18.64 16.59 -12.50
N LEU A 55 17.39 16.69 -12.98
CA LEU A 55 16.21 16.19 -12.27
C LEU A 55 16.01 14.69 -12.45
N ILE A 56 16.70 14.08 -13.42
CA ILE A 56 16.66 12.66 -13.69
C ILE A 56 17.87 12.05 -13.01
N TRP A 57 17.63 11.29 -11.94
CA TRP A 57 18.71 10.56 -11.28
C TRP A 57 19.09 9.36 -12.15
N ASP A 58 20.14 9.51 -12.95
CA ASP A 58 20.83 8.40 -13.63
C ASP A 58 22.02 7.95 -12.76
N ASP A 59 22.02 6.71 -12.30
CA ASP A 59 23.13 6.11 -11.55
C ASP A 59 24.26 5.58 -12.48
N GLY A 60 24.08 5.72 -13.78
CA GLY A 60 25.00 5.25 -14.82
C GLY A 60 24.91 3.74 -15.06
N SER A 61 23.91 3.06 -14.50
CA SER A 61 23.65 1.64 -14.75
C SER A 61 23.01 1.46 -16.13
N PRO A 62 23.56 0.58 -17.00
CA PRO A 62 22.92 0.25 -18.27
C PRO A 62 21.64 -0.61 -18.09
N CYS A 63 21.28 -0.97 -16.87
CA CYS A 63 20.11 -1.76 -16.56
C CYS A 63 19.17 -0.94 -15.67
N PRO A 64 17.98 -0.59 -16.18
CA PRO A 64 17.03 0.16 -15.39
C PRO A 64 16.59 -0.68 -14.19
N GLU A 65 16.65 -0.10 -13.00
CA GLU A 65 16.16 -0.69 -11.77
C GLU A 65 14.63 -0.46 -11.71
N PRO A 66 13.80 -1.50 -11.87
CA PRO A 66 12.36 -1.33 -12.00
C PRO A 66 11.69 -0.73 -10.76
N CYS A 67 12.37 -0.67 -9.62
CA CYS A 67 11.86 -0.04 -8.40
C CYS A 67 12.13 1.47 -8.31
N LEU A 68 13.12 1.97 -9.05
CA LEU A 68 13.54 3.38 -9.04
C LEU A 68 13.16 4.07 -10.36
N ASP A 69 13.33 3.39 -11.49
CA ASP A 69 13.09 3.97 -12.82
C ASP A 69 11.64 3.79 -13.29
N SER A 70 10.92 2.82 -12.72
CA SER A 70 9.48 2.69 -12.92
C SER A 70 8.76 3.35 -11.76
N VAL A 71 8.60 4.68 -11.86
CA VAL A 71 7.69 5.40 -10.98
C VAL A 71 6.30 4.80 -11.19
N ALA A 72 5.79 4.08 -10.18
CA ALA A 72 4.43 3.59 -10.20
C ALA A 72 3.49 4.76 -10.53
N PRO A 73 2.38 4.54 -11.25
CA PRO A 73 1.46 5.63 -11.60
C PRO A 73 1.13 6.44 -10.35
N MET A 74 1.58 7.70 -10.34
CA MET A 74 1.41 8.55 -9.16
C MET A 74 -0.08 8.70 -8.92
N VAL A 75 -0.53 8.20 -7.77
CA VAL A 75 -1.93 8.27 -7.35
C VAL A 75 -2.32 9.74 -7.30
N GLY A 76 -3.40 10.12 -7.98
CA GLY A 76 -3.83 11.52 -8.03
C GLY A 76 -4.16 12.05 -6.64
N LYS A 77 -4.02 13.37 -6.40
CA LYS A 77 -4.29 13.99 -5.08
C LYS A 77 -5.64 13.61 -4.46
N TYR A 78 -6.69 13.53 -5.29
CA TYR A 78 -8.03 13.13 -4.85
C TYR A 78 -8.19 11.63 -4.69
N GLU A 79 -7.47 10.83 -5.47
CA GLU A 79 -7.46 9.38 -5.37
C GLU A 79 -6.74 8.94 -4.07
N GLY A 80 -5.61 9.57 -3.74
CA GLY A 80 -4.90 9.35 -2.48
C GLY A 80 -5.75 9.78 -1.27
N LEU A 81 -6.45 10.91 -1.38
CA LEU A 81 -7.38 11.35 -0.34
C LEU A 81 -8.58 10.40 -0.19
N ALA A 82 -9.12 9.89 -1.29
CA ALA A 82 -10.18 8.88 -1.27
C ALA A 82 -9.71 7.58 -0.60
N MET A 83 -8.51 7.09 -0.92
CA MET A 83 -7.93 5.91 -0.28
C MET A 83 -7.71 6.11 1.22
N LEU A 84 -7.19 7.28 1.63
CA LEU A 84 -6.97 7.61 3.04
C LEU A 84 -8.29 7.70 3.81
N SER A 85 -9.26 8.43 3.27
CA SER A 85 -10.60 8.58 3.88
C SER A 85 -11.38 7.27 3.93
N ALA A 86 -11.26 6.42 2.91
CA ALA A 86 -11.86 5.09 2.92
C ALA A 86 -11.22 4.20 3.99
N GLY A 87 -9.89 4.20 4.11
CA GLY A 87 -9.17 3.43 5.13
C GLY A 87 -9.56 3.86 6.54
N LEU A 88 -9.49 5.16 6.83
CA LEU A 88 -9.86 5.71 8.14
C LEU A 88 -11.36 5.52 8.44
N GLY A 89 -12.22 5.76 7.45
CA GLY A 89 -13.66 5.58 7.57
C GLY A 89 -14.06 4.13 7.87
N PHE A 90 -13.39 3.16 7.25
CA PHE A 90 -13.61 1.74 7.53
C PHE A 90 -13.31 1.38 8.99
N PHE A 91 -12.16 1.81 9.52
CA PHE A 91 -11.80 1.54 10.92
C PHE A 91 -12.74 2.24 11.90
N ALA A 92 -13.12 3.50 11.62
CA ALA A 92 -14.09 4.22 12.43
C ALA A 92 -15.45 3.51 12.45
N PHE A 93 -15.90 3.00 11.29
CA PHE A 93 -17.15 2.25 11.17
C PHE A 93 -17.11 0.93 11.96
N VAL A 94 -16.03 0.16 11.85
CA VAL A 94 -15.85 -1.08 12.64
C VAL A 94 -15.85 -0.78 14.13
N GLY A 95 -15.15 0.27 14.58
CA GLY A 95 -15.16 0.71 15.98
C GLY A 95 -16.56 1.12 16.46
N PHE A 96 -17.34 1.79 15.62
CA PHE A 96 -18.73 2.12 15.93
C PHE A 96 -19.61 0.88 16.08
N LEU A 97 -19.49 -0.09 15.17
CA LEU A 97 -20.21 -1.36 15.28
C LEU A 97 -19.84 -2.14 16.53
N ALA A 98 -18.55 -2.14 16.90
CA ALA A 98 -18.09 -2.76 18.15
C ALA A 98 -18.74 -2.11 19.37
N LYS A 99 -18.79 -0.77 19.42
CA LYS A 99 -19.47 -0.04 20.49
C LYS A 99 -20.99 -0.25 20.49
N TRP A 100 -21.62 -0.38 19.32
CA TRP A 100 -23.06 -0.67 19.23
C TRP A 100 -23.40 -2.07 19.75
N ASN A 101 -22.49 -3.03 19.53
CA ASN A 101 -22.60 -4.39 20.04
C ASN A 101 -22.30 -4.48 21.54
N ASP A 102 -21.39 -3.64 22.06
CA ASP A 102 -21.05 -3.56 23.47
C ASP A 102 -22.16 -2.85 24.28
N LYS A 103 -23.16 -3.63 24.71
CA LYS A 103 -24.24 -3.13 25.57
C LYS A 103 -23.78 -3.14 27.03
N ALA A 104 -24.06 -2.06 27.75
CA ALA A 104 -23.80 -1.95 29.19
C ALA A 104 -24.47 -3.07 30.03
N SER A 105 -25.54 -3.71 29.51
CA SER A 105 -26.20 -4.84 30.16
C SER A 105 -25.42 -6.16 30.09
N THR A 106 -24.40 -6.26 29.23
CA THR A 106 -23.59 -7.47 29.07
C THR A 106 -22.49 -7.56 30.12
N ILE A 107 -22.21 -6.47 30.84
CA ILE A 107 -21.24 -6.41 31.92
C ILE A 107 -21.93 -6.96 33.19
N PRO A 108 -21.45 -8.08 33.78
CA PRO A 108 -22.13 -8.73 34.89
C PRO A 108 -21.86 -8.09 36.26
N TRP A 109 -21.08 -7.01 36.31
CA TRP A 109 -20.77 -6.28 37.53
C TRP A 109 -21.18 -4.81 37.42
N THR A 110 -21.56 -4.22 38.55
CA THR A 110 -21.79 -2.78 38.64
C THR A 110 -20.45 -2.03 38.59
N PRO A 111 -20.42 -0.80 38.05
CA PRO A 111 -19.26 0.07 38.17
C PRO A 111 -18.84 0.23 39.63
N ARG A 112 -17.53 0.38 39.87
CA ARG A 112 -16.99 0.53 41.21
C ARG A 112 -17.33 1.91 41.76
N GLU A 113 -18.11 1.93 42.83
CA GLU A 113 -18.38 3.15 43.61
C GLU A 113 -17.32 3.30 44.70
N TYR A 114 -16.87 4.54 44.92
CA TYR A 114 -15.92 4.86 45.98
C TYR A 114 -16.61 5.68 47.10
N PRO A 115 -16.18 5.54 48.37
CA PRO A 115 -16.64 6.37 49.47
C PRO A 115 -16.38 7.87 49.23
N TYR A 116 -17.02 8.73 50.02
CA TYR A 116 -16.87 10.21 49.96
C TYR A 116 -17.23 10.80 48.59
N ASP A 117 -18.43 10.49 48.10
CA ASP A 117 -18.94 11.01 46.82
C ASP A 117 -17.98 10.73 45.65
N ASN A 118 -17.59 9.45 45.49
CA ASN A 118 -16.61 9.00 44.49
C ASN A 118 -15.26 9.72 44.55
N LEU A 119 -14.78 10.02 45.77
CA LEU A 119 -13.50 10.69 46.00
C LEU A 119 -13.42 12.07 45.31
N ARG A 120 -14.55 12.76 45.16
CA ARG A 120 -14.64 14.02 44.39
C ARG A 120 -13.68 15.08 44.93
N VAL A 121 -13.55 15.19 46.24
CA VAL A 121 -12.67 16.17 46.90
C VAL A 121 -11.20 15.73 46.78
N GLU A 122 -10.93 14.44 46.90
CA GLU A 122 -9.60 13.84 46.81
C GLU A 122 -9.05 13.87 45.38
N LEU A 123 -9.93 13.89 44.37
CA LEU A 123 -9.60 14.08 42.95
C LEU A 123 -9.49 15.56 42.55
N GLY A 124 -9.62 16.49 43.51
CA GLY A 124 -9.44 17.93 43.29
C GLY A 124 -10.71 18.69 42.91
N GLY A 125 -11.90 18.12 43.14
CA GLY A 125 -13.17 18.83 43.08
C GLY A 125 -13.35 19.77 44.27
N GLU A 126 -14.08 20.86 44.06
CA GLU A 126 -14.41 21.83 45.12
C GLU A 126 -15.23 21.16 46.23
N PRO A 127 -15.05 21.51 47.52
CA PRO A 127 -15.77 20.87 48.63
C PRO A 127 -17.29 21.04 48.54
#